data_AF-A0A484BJN6-F1
#
_entry.id   AF-A0A484BJN6-F1
#
_cell.length_a   1.000
_cell.length_b   1.000
_cell.length_c   1.000
_cell.angle_alpha   90.00
_cell.angle_beta   90.00
_cell.angle_gamma   90.00
#
_symmetry.space_group_name_H-M   'P 1'
#
loop_
_entity.id
_entity.type
_entity.pdbx_description
1 polymer ?
#
loop_
_entity_poly.entity_id
_entity_poly.type
_entity_poly.pdbx_seq_one_letter_code
_entity_poly.pdbx_strand_id
1 'polypeptide(L)'
;MLQMRYLFLLACSLLVLGSRTADGFILRLISETLQNNVAGEPITHVRTDWDFDPEAAKKARTLYYEKNGYRSAKFIERLGVGLDGRHEERRQEQRERDVGRLNGEHFINYPA
;
A
#
# COMPACT_ATOMS: atom_id res chain seq x y z
N MET A 1 58.66 -15.50 -25.82
CA MET A 1 58.08 -15.35 -24.46
C MET A 1 57.06 -14.21 -24.34
N LEU A 2 57.29 -13.04 -24.95
CA LEU A 2 56.37 -11.89 -24.86
C LEU A 2 54.98 -12.15 -25.51
N GLN A 3 54.95 -12.84 -26.66
CA GLN A 3 53.69 -13.22 -27.34
C GLN A 3 52.80 -14.16 -26.52
N MET A 4 53.39 -15.10 -25.78
CA MET A 4 52.64 -16.01 -24.91
C MET A 4 52.01 -15.26 -23.72
N ARG A 5 52.63 -14.18 -23.24
CA ARG A 5 52.07 -13.33 -22.17
C ARG A 5 50.87 -12.54 -22.67
N TYR A 6 50.93 -11.99 -23.89
CA TYR A 6 49.78 -11.30 -24.49
C TYR A 6 48.62 -12.24 -24.78
N LEU A 7 48.89 -13.45 -25.30
CA LEU A 7 47.86 -14.47 -25.50
C LEU A 7 47.21 -14.89 -24.18
N PHE A 8 48.00 -15.06 -23.12
CA PHE A 8 47.49 -15.39 -21.80
C PHE A 8 46.61 -14.26 -21.22
N LEU A 9 47.06 -12.99 -21.31
CA LEU A 9 46.29 -11.84 -20.85
C LEU A 9 45.00 -11.64 -21.66
N LEU A 10 45.05 -11.91 -22.96
CA LEU A 10 43.88 -11.85 -23.84
C LEU A 10 42.89 -12.98 -23.51
N ALA A 11 43.37 -14.19 -23.23
CA ALA A 11 42.54 -15.30 -22.77
C ALA A 11 41.88 -14.98 -21.41
N CYS A 12 42.64 -14.45 -20.44
CA CYS A 12 42.10 -14.06 -19.13
C CYS A 12 41.06 -12.94 -19.22
N SER A 13 41.30 -11.92 -20.04
CA SER A 13 40.34 -10.83 -20.23
C SER A 13 39.05 -11.29 -20.91
N LEU A 14 39.15 -12.17 -21.91
CA LEU A 14 37.98 -12.82 -22.53
C LEU A 14 37.21 -13.71 -21.52
N LEU A 15 37.91 -14.37 -20.61
CA LEU A 15 37.31 -15.21 -19.58
C LEU A 15 36.52 -14.37 -18.55
N VAL A 16 37.05 -13.21 -18.16
CA VAL A 16 36.37 -12.27 -17.25
C VAL A 16 35.18 -11.59 -17.95
N LEU A 17 35.30 -11.24 -19.23
CA LEU A 17 34.17 -10.71 -20.01
C LEU A 17 33.08 -11.77 -20.26
N GLY A 18 33.46 -13.04 -20.35
CA GLY A 18 32.55 -14.17 -20.52
C GLY A 18 31.93 -14.68 -19.21
N SER A 19 32.49 -14.33 -18.05
CA SER A 19 31.88 -14.65 -16.76
C SER A 19 30.62 -13.82 -16.59
N ARG A 20 29.47 -14.43 -16.85
CA ARG A 20 28.18 -13.88 -16.43
C ARG A 20 28.26 -13.64 -14.93
N THR A 21 27.86 -12.46 -14.47
CA THR A 21 27.65 -12.22 -13.05
C THR A 21 26.77 -13.35 -12.55
N ALA A 22 27.30 -14.19 -11.67
CA ALA A 22 26.47 -15.09 -10.91
C ALA A 22 25.61 -14.15 -10.05
N ASP A 23 24.43 -13.79 -10.58
CA ASP A 23 23.48 -12.93 -9.89
C ASP A 23 23.31 -13.52 -8.51
N GLY A 24 23.81 -12.79 -7.52
CA GLY A 24 23.94 -13.28 -6.17
C GLY A 24 22.57 -13.75 -5.73
N PHE A 25 22.39 -15.06 -5.59
CA PHE A 25 21.13 -15.68 -5.18
C PHE A 25 20.53 -14.95 -3.97
N ILE A 26 21.40 -14.50 -3.05
CA ILE A 26 21.07 -13.70 -1.88
C ILE A 26 20.47 -12.33 -2.26
N LEU A 27 21.09 -11.60 -3.17
CA LEU A 27 20.57 -10.29 -3.62
C LEU A 27 19.21 -10.46 -4.30
N ARG A 28 19.05 -11.51 -5.11
CA ARG A 28 17.79 -11.82 -5.77
C ARG A 28 16.70 -12.20 -4.77
N LEU A 29 17.03 -13.04 -3.78
CA LEU A 29 16.12 -13.43 -2.70
C LEU A 29 15.65 -12.20 -1.91
N ILE A 30 16.55 -11.29 -1.55
CA ILE A 30 16.22 -10.06 -0.82
C ILE A 30 15.34 -9.16 -1.68
N SER A 31 15.73 -8.90 -2.94
CA SER A 31 14.97 -8.00 -3.81
C SER A 31 13.58 -8.54 -4.12
N GLU A 32 13.45 -9.83 -4.44
CA GLU A 32 12.16 -10.47 -4.72
C GLU A 32 11.27 -10.49 -3.47
N THR A 33 11.83 -10.79 -2.29
CA THR A 33 11.06 -10.78 -1.03
C THR A 33 10.52 -9.39 -0.71
N LEU A 34 11.36 -8.35 -0.80
CA LEU A 34 10.93 -6.99 -0.53
C LEU A 34 9.90 -6.49 -1.53
N GLN A 35 10.12 -6.73 -2.83
CA GLN A 35 9.19 -6.32 -3.88
C GLN A 35 7.83 -6.99 -3.73
N ASN A 36 7.80 -8.30 -3.48
CA ASN A 36 6.54 -9.04 -3.34
C ASN A 36 5.77 -8.66 -2.07
N ASN A 37 6.44 -8.25 -0.99
CA ASN A 37 5.75 -7.78 0.23
C ASN A 37 5.22 -6.35 0.09
N VAL A 38 5.90 -5.48 -0.67
CA VAL A 38 5.50 -4.07 -0.83
C VAL A 38 4.46 -3.89 -1.94
N ALA A 39 4.70 -4.49 -3.11
CA ALA A 39 3.84 -4.34 -4.28
C ALA A 39 2.81 -5.48 -4.43
N GLY A 40 2.92 -6.52 -3.61
CA GLY A 40 2.22 -7.79 -3.84
C GLY A 40 2.88 -8.60 -4.95
N GLU A 41 2.68 -9.92 -4.94
CA GLU A 41 3.11 -10.76 -6.05
C GLU A 41 2.31 -10.39 -7.32
N PRO A 42 2.93 -10.30 -8.52
CA PRO A 42 2.24 -9.90 -9.75
C PRO A 42 1.13 -10.88 -10.19
N ILE A 43 0.93 -11.98 -9.47
CA ILE A 43 -0.14 -12.96 -9.70
C ILE A 43 -1.52 -12.43 -9.23
N THR A 44 -1.56 -11.56 -8.20
CA THR A 44 -2.82 -11.11 -7.58
C THR A 44 -3.43 -9.87 -8.22
N HIS A 45 -2.83 -9.34 -9.29
CA HIS A 45 -3.34 -8.18 -10.00
C HIS A 45 -4.51 -8.58 -10.93
N VAL A 46 -5.66 -8.84 -10.33
CA VAL A 46 -6.92 -9.01 -11.08
C VAL A 46 -7.40 -7.63 -11.49
N ARG A 47 -7.60 -7.43 -12.80
CA ARG A 47 -8.36 -6.27 -13.28
C ARG A 47 -9.81 -6.46 -12.84
N THR A 48 -10.20 -5.70 -11.82
CA THR A 48 -11.57 -5.64 -11.33
C THR A 48 -12.19 -4.36 -11.84
N ASP A 49 -13.25 -4.49 -12.63
CA ASP A 49 -14.09 -3.37 -13.02
C ASP A 49 -15.07 -3.09 -11.89
N TRP A 50 -15.14 -1.81 -11.49
CA TRP A 50 -16.08 -1.34 -10.49
C TRP A 50 -17.10 -0.43 -11.17
N ASP A 51 -18.37 -0.72 -10.99
CA ASP A 51 -19.44 0.20 -11.38
C ASP A 51 -19.52 1.33 -10.35
N PHE A 52 -18.74 2.39 -10.58
CA PHE A 52 -18.68 3.54 -9.70
C PHE A 52 -19.85 4.50 -10.00
N ASP A 53 -20.90 4.46 -9.17
CA ASP A 53 -21.94 5.49 -9.15
C ASP A 53 -21.53 6.62 -8.17
N PRO A 54 -21.17 7.82 -8.67
CA PRO A 54 -20.79 8.95 -7.81
C PRO A 54 -21.92 9.41 -6.88
N GLU A 55 -23.17 9.08 -7.21
CA GLU A 55 -24.36 9.44 -6.44
C GLU A 55 -24.80 8.34 -5.46
N ALA A 56 -24.20 7.15 -5.49
CA ALA A 56 -24.57 6.02 -4.64
C ALA A 56 -24.54 6.39 -3.16
N ALA A 57 -23.49 7.10 -2.72
CA ALA A 57 -23.35 7.54 -1.33
C ALA A 57 -24.45 8.54 -0.93
N LYS A 58 -24.83 9.46 -1.83
CA LYS A 58 -25.91 10.44 -1.55
C LYS A 58 -27.26 9.74 -1.43
N LYS A 59 -27.57 8.80 -2.33
CA LYS A 59 -28.81 7.99 -2.28
C LYS A 59 -28.88 7.14 -1.00
N ALA A 60 -27.79 6.45 -0.67
CA ALA A 60 -27.69 5.62 0.54
C ALA A 60 -27.86 6.45 1.82
N ARG A 61 -27.30 7.67 1.86
CA ARG A 61 -27.47 8.61 2.98
C ARG A 61 -28.93 8.94 3.21
N THR A 62 -29.68 9.29 2.16
CA THR A 62 -31.11 9.62 2.27
C THR A 62 -31.92 8.45 2.84
N LEU A 63 -31.76 7.25 2.27
CA LEU A 63 -32.44 6.04 2.75
C LEU A 63 -32.07 5.70 4.21
N TYR A 64 -30.80 5.90 4.58
CA TYR A 64 -30.33 5.68 5.94
C TYR A 64 -30.97 6.65 6.94
N TYR A 65 -31.09 7.93 6.59
CA TYR A 65 -31.76 8.94 7.42
C TYR A 65 -33.25 8.68 7.54
N GLU A 66 -33.93 8.29 6.47
CA GLU A 66 -35.35 7.93 6.49
C GLU A 66 -35.61 6.76 7.45
N LYS A 67 -34.76 5.71 7.38
CA LYS A 67 -34.89 4.52 8.22
C LYS A 67 -34.54 4.75 9.70
N ASN A 68 -33.46 5.48 9.98
CA ASN A 68 -32.88 5.57 11.34
C ASN A 68 -33.16 6.92 12.03
N GLY A 69 -33.72 7.89 11.31
CA GLY A 69 -34.06 9.22 11.81
C GLY A 69 -32.84 10.08 12.19
N TYR A 70 -33.12 11.16 12.91
CA TYR A 70 -32.12 12.17 13.32
C TYR A 70 -31.05 11.62 14.28
N ARG A 71 -31.36 10.59 15.09
CA ARG A 71 -30.41 10.01 16.06
C ARG A 71 -29.39 9.06 15.43
N SER A 72 -29.49 8.84 14.13
CA SER A 72 -28.65 7.93 13.38
C SER A 72 -27.16 8.29 13.41
N ALA A 73 -26.81 9.57 13.54
CA ALA A 73 -25.42 10.01 13.74
C ALA A 73 -24.79 9.36 14.99
N LYS A 74 -25.51 9.30 16.11
CA LYS A 74 -25.04 8.61 17.32
C LYS A 74 -24.97 7.08 17.14
N PHE A 75 -25.78 6.53 16.25
CA PHE A 75 -25.75 5.11 15.94
C PHE A 75 -24.51 4.74 15.12
N ILE A 76 -24.19 5.51 14.07
CA ILE A 76 -22.94 5.35 13.29
C ILE A 76 -21.72 5.48 14.21
N GLU A 77 -21.71 6.51 15.06
CA GLU A 77 -20.64 6.72 16.05
C GLU A 77 -20.45 5.47 16.93
N ARG A 78 -21.55 4.87 17.42
CA ARG A 78 -21.53 3.64 18.22
C ARG A 78 -20.98 2.44 17.46
N LEU A 79 -21.32 2.27 16.18
CA LEU A 79 -20.75 1.20 15.35
C LEU A 79 -19.23 1.32 15.25
N GLY A 80 -18.71 2.54 15.10
CA GLY A 80 -17.27 2.81 14.98
C GLY A 80 -16.47 2.60 16.27
N VAL A 81 -17.12 2.65 17.44
CA VAL A 81 -16.49 2.45 18.75
C VAL A 81 -16.75 1.05 19.33
N GLY A 82 -17.08 0.05 18.50
CA GLY A 82 -17.18 -1.38 18.85
C GLY A 82 -18.22 -1.72 19.94
N LEU A 83 -18.16 -2.94 20.51
CA LEU A 83 -19.16 -3.47 21.47
C LEU A 83 -18.60 -3.88 22.84
N ASP A 84 -17.30 -3.70 23.07
CA ASP A 84 -16.56 -4.20 24.24
C ASP A 84 -16.66 -3.30 25.49
N GLY A 85 -17.53 -2.27 25.46
CA GLY A 85 -17.71 -1.30 26.55
C GLY A 85 -16.66 -0.18 26.61
N ARG A 86 -15.57 -0.22 25.83
CA ARG A 86 -14.51 0.82 25.81
C ARG A 86 -14.84 1.98 24.87
N HIS A 87 -16.09 2.42 24.86
CA HIS A 87 -16.58 3.40 23.89
C HIS A 87 -16.02 4.82 24.13
N GLU A 88 -15.74 5.18 25.39
CA GLU A 88 -15.28 6.53 25.74
C GLU A 88 -13.82 6.77 25.36
N GLU A 89 -12.95 5.83 25.68
CA GLU A 89 -11.53 5.82 25.31
C GLU A 89 -11.37 5.95 23.80
N ARG A 90 -12.03 5.09 23.02
CA ARG A 90 -11.95 5.12 21.55
C ARG A 90 -12.55 6.38 20.92
N ARG A 91 -13.54 6.99 21.58
CA ARG A 91 -14.06 8.30 21.15
C ARG A 91 -13.04 9.42 21.41
N GLN A 92 -12.28 9.35 22.51
CA GLN A 92 -11.17 10.28 22.74
C GLN A 92 -10.08 10.11 21.68
N GLU A 93 -9.65 8.87 21.43
CA GLU A 93 -8.66 8.59 20.38
C GLU A 93 -9.12 9.07 19.01
N GLN A 94 -10.41 8.87 18.66
CA GLN A 94 -11.00 9.40 17.43
C GLN A 94 -10.90 10.92 17.38
N ARG A 95 -11.31 11.61 18.45
CA ARG A 95 -11.21 13.08 18.53
C ARG A 95 -9.77 13.56 18.36
N GLU A 96 -8.82 12.95 19.04
CA GLU A 96 -7.40 13.31 18.96
C GLU A 96 -6.85 13.10 17.54
N ARG A 97 -7.23 12.00 16.88
CA ARG A 97 -6.87 11.78 15.48
C ARG A 97 -7.51 12.81 14.54
N ASP A 98 -8.72 13.25 14.84
CA ASP A 98 -9.47 14.14 13.94
C ASP A 98 -9.13 15.63 14.20
N VAL A 99 -8.35 15.96 15.24
CA VAL A 99 -7.81 17.31 15.45
C VAL A 99 -7.01 17.75 14.20
N GLY A 100 -7.50 18.82 13.55
CA GLY A 100 -6.87 19.37 12.35
C GLY A 100 -7.16 18.61 11.05
N ARG A 101 -8.02 17.57 11.07
CA ARG A 101 -8.48 16.84 9.88
C ARG A 101 -9.94 17.20 9.61
N LEU A 102 -10.21 17.90 8.51
CA LEU A 102 -11.55 18.41 8.19
C LEU A 102 -12.44 17.29 7.64
N ASN A 103 -13.07 16.48 8.50
CA ASN A 103 -14.08 15.48 8.09
C ASN A 103 -13.65 14.60 6.88
N GLY A 104 -12.37 14.22 6.80
CA GLY A 104 -11.83 13.44 5.68
C GLY A 104 -11.24 14.25 4.52
N GLU A 105 -11.35 15.59 4.52
CA GLU A 105 -10.53 16.44 3.67
C GLU A 105 -9.20 16.75 4.37
N HIS A 106 -8.12 16.22 3.79
CA HIS A 106 -6.77 16.66 4.11
C HIS A 106 -6.57 18.06 3.53
N PHE A 107 -6.34 19.07 4.37
CA PHE A 107 -5.89 20.40 3.92
C PHE A 107 -4.55 20.34 3.16
N ILE A 108 -3.77 19.27 3.37
CA ILE A 108 -2.49 19.03 2.71
C ILE A 108 -2.47 17.58 2.23
N ASN A 109 -2.85 17.37 0.98
CA ASN A 109 -2.36 16.24 0.19
C ASN A 109 -1.22 16.82 -0.67
N TYR A 110 -0.11 16.09 -0.78
CA TYR A 110 1.15 16.39 -1.50
C TYR A 110 2.27 17.07 -0.67
N PRO A 111 3.48 16.46 -0.60
CA PRO A 111 4.69 17.26 -0.44
C PRO A 111 4.90 18.14 -1.68
N ALA A 112 5.41 19.36 -1.46
CA ALA A 112 5.80 20.29 -2.51
C ALA A 112 6.94 19.74 -3.39
#